data_AF-A0A7J8YVG1-F1
#
_entry.id   AF-A0A7J8YVG1-F1
#
_cell.length_a   1.000
_cell.length_b   1.000
_cell.length_c   1.000
_cell.angle_alpha   90.00
_cell.angle_beta   90.00
_cell.angle_gamma   90.00
#
_symmetry.space_group_name_H-M   'P 1'
#
loop_
_entity.id
_entity.type
_entity.pdbx_description
1 polymer ?
#
loop_
_entity_poly.entity_id
_entity_poly.type
_entity_poly.pdbx_seq_one_letter_code
_entity_poly.pdbx_strand_id
1 'polypeptide(L)' 'DISSTPFFPCILSQIELKTAPADFRFPTTNQTRHCFGRYIEFHRYIGCKG' A
#
# COMPACT_ATOMS: atom_id res chain seq x y z
N ASP A 1 -7.85 -14.62 -30.83
CA ASP A 1 -8.39 -13.26 -31.03
C ASP A 1 -8.57 -12.50 -29.71
N ILE A 2 -7.51 -11.82 -29.27
CA ILE A 2 -7.55 -10.57 -28.45
C ILE A 2 -6.49 -9.61 -29.04
N SER A 3 -6.27 -9.68 -30.35
CA SER A 3 -5.34 -8.85 -31.13
C SER A 3 -5.91 -7.45 -31.43
N SER A 4 -6.86 -6.95 -30.64
CA SER A 4 -7.60 -5.71 -30.95
C SER A 4 -7.98 -4.89 -29.72
N THR A 5 -7.02 -4.48 -28.91
CA THR A 5 -7.18 -3.32 -28.03
C THR A 5 -6.09 -2.29 -28.31
N PRO A 6 -6.42 -1.11 -28.88
CA PRO A 6 -5.49 0.01 -28.99
C PRO A 6 -5.53 0.75 -27.65
N PHE A 7 -4.74 0.35 -26.67
CA PHE A 7 -4.63 1.07 -25.40
C PHE A 7 -3.19 1.48 -25.12
N PHE A 8 -2.91 2.73 -25.52
CA PHE A 8 -1.89 3.62 -24.97
C PHE A 8 -0.40 3.26 -25.14
N PRO A 9 0.33 3.98 -26.01
CA PRO A 9 1.77 4.07 -25.93
C PRO A 9 2.13 5.25 -25.02
N CYS A 10 2.12 5.05 -23.71
CA CYS A 10 2.89 5.91 -22.83
C CYS A 10 3.20 5.16 -21.54
N ILE A 11 4.42 5.34 -21.06
CA ILE A 11 4.96 4.82 -19.79
C ILE A 11 5.53 3.38 -19.87
N LEU A 12 6.67 3.22 -20.56
CA LEU A 12 7.65 2.18 -20.24
C LEU A 12 8.55 2.59 -19.07
N SER A 13 8.06 3.37 -18.10
CA SER A 13 8.70 3.33 -16.78
C SER A 13 8.20 2.07 -16.10
N GLN A 14 9.11 1.18 -15.76
CA GLN A 14 8.81 -0.03 -15.01
C GLN A 14 8.31 0.40 -13.62
N ILE A 15 7.00 0.62 -13.48
CA ILE A 15 6.39 0.98 -12.20
C ILE A 15 6.44 -0.25 -11.31
N GLU A 16 7.28 -0.20 -10.28
CA GLU A 16 7.33 -1.24 -9.25
C GLU A 16 6.16 -1.04 -8.27
N LEU A 17 5.14 -1.88 -8.36
CA LEU A 17 4.03 -1.88 -7.41
C LEU A 17 4.49 -2.51 -6.09
N LYS A 18 4.68 -1.68 -5.07
CA LYS A 18 4.95 -2.09 -3.68
C LYS A 18 3.75 -1.80 -2.79
N THR A 19 3.54 -2.65 -1.79
CA THR A 19 2.49 -2.50 -0.78
C THR A 19 3.04 -2.86 0.60
N ALA A 20 2.32 -2.47 1.65
CA ALA A 20 2.67 -2.85 3.01
C ALA A 20 2.69 -4.39 3.17
N PRO A 21 3.63 -4.95 3.95
CA PRO A 21 3.69 -6.38 4.17
C PRO A 21 2.50 -6.88 5.01
N ALA A 22 2.21 -8.17 4.92
CA ALA A 22 1.20 -8.81 5.76
C ALA A 22 1.64 -8.76 7.24
N ASP A 23 0.75 -8.26 8.11
CA ASP A 23 0.94 -8.25 9.56
C ASP A 23 0.13 -9.40 10.17
N PHE A 24 0.81 -10.49 10.54
CA PHE A 24 0.17 -11.71 11.06
C PHE A 24 -0.61 -11.50 12.37
N ARG A 25 -0.41 -10.37 13.05
CA ARG A 25 -1.20 -10.01 14.24
C ARG A 25 -2.64 -9.63 13.89
N PHE A 26 -2.92 -9.30 12.62
CA PHE A 26 -4.24 -8.94 12.12
C PHE A 26 -4.62 -9.81 10.90
N PRO A 27 -5.01 -11.08 11.12
CA PRO A 27 -5.29 -12.03 10.02
C PRO A 27 -6.71 -11.91 9.43
N THR A 28 -7.56 -11.06 9.97
CA THR A 28 -8.96 -10.90 9.53
C THR A 28 -9.06 -9.97 8.33
N THR A 29 -10.08 -10.14 7.48
CA THR A 29 -10.33 -9.24 6.33
C THR A 29 -10.55 -7.78 6.73
N ASN A 30 -11.08 -7.52 7.94
CA ASN A 30 -11.24 -6.17 8.46
C ASN A 30 -9.88 -5.62 8.94
N GLN A 31 -9.35 -4.60 8.24
CA GLN A 31 -8.05 -3.97 8.51
C GLN A 31 -8.12 -2.68 9.35
N THR A 32 -9.29 -2.30 9.91
CA THR A 32 -9.46 -1.02 10.63
C THR A 32 -8.48 -0.88 11.81
N ARG A 33 -8.26 -1.96 12.58
CA ARG A 33 -7.30 -1.93 13.70
C ARG A 33 -5.85 -1.78 13.23
N HIS A 34 -5.47 -2.45 12.15
CA HIS A 34 -4.14 -2.31 11.55
C HIS A 34 -3.90 -0.88 11.05
N CYS A 35 -4.87 -0.32 10.32
CA CYS A 35 -4.80 1.05 9.80
C CYS A 35 -4.66 2.09 10.94
N PHE A 36 -5.54 2.02 11.94
CA PHE A 36 -5.52 2.97 13.06
C PHE A 36 -4.26 2.84 13.92
N GLY A 37 -3.76 1.61 14.13
CA GLY A 37 -2.51 1.38 14.85
C GLY A 37 -1.31 2.05 14.17
N ARG A 38 -1.17 1.88 12.85
CA ARG A 38 -0.07 2.49 12.07
C ARG A 38 -0.14 4.01 12.05
N TYR A 39 -1.35 4.58 12.02
CA TYR A 39 -1.57 6.02 12.16
C TYR A 39 -1.05 6.55 13.51
N ILE A 40 -1.40 5.90 14.61
CA ILE A 40 -0.92 6.31 15.95
C ILE A 40 0.60 6.19 16.05
N GLU A 41 1.18 5.08 15.57
CA GLU A 41 2.63 4.85 15.58
C GLU A 41 3.39 5.99 14.89
N PHE A 42 2.91 6.43 13.73
CA PHE A 42 3.49 7.55 12.99
C PHE A 42 3.49 8.85 13.79
N HIS A 43 2.36 9.20 14.40
CA HIS A 43 2.24 10.44 15.19
C HIS A 43 3.05 10.40 16.49
N ARG A 44 3.17 9.23 17.13
CA ARG A 44 4.08 9.03 18.27
C ARG A 44 5.53 9.22 17.86
N TYR A 45 5.93 8.63 16.74
CA TYR A 45 7.28 8.77 16.21
C TYR A 45 7.62 10.23 15.89
N ILE A 46 6.72 10.97 15.25
CA ILE A 46 6.91 12.42 15.00
C ILE A 46 7.03 13.19 16.31
N GLY A 47 6.15 12.94 17.29
CA GLY A 47 6.17 13.65 18.57
C GLY A 47 7.42 13.38 19.42
N CYS A 48 8.04 12.20 19.28
CA CYS A 48 9.26 11.84 20.00
C CYS A 48 10.56 12.19 19.26
N LYS A 49 10.50 12.42 17.94
CA LYS A 49 11.69 12.69 17.09
C LYS A 49 11.88 14.18 16.78
N GLY A 50 11.08 15.05 17.41
CA GLY A 50 11.27 16.51 17.40
C GLY A 50 12.58 16.93 18.03
#